data_AF-A0A925YNM5-F1
#
_entry.id   AF-A0A925YNM5-F1
#
_cell.length_a   1.000
_cell.length_b   1.000
_cell.length_c   1.000
_cell.angle_alpha   90.00
_cell.angle_beta   90.00
_cell.angle_gamma   90.00
#
_symmetry.space_group_name_H-M   'P 1'
#
loop_
_entity.id
_entity.type
_entity.pdbx_description
1 polymer ?
#
loop_
_entity_poly.entity_id
_entity_poly.type
_entity_poly.pdbx_seq_one_letter_code
_entity_poly.pdbx_strand_id
1 'polypeptide(L)'
;MGHFEAIGREFVRRGWLADTITPEVFAECRAYVAGLPGAVPYDLLCPTIVRADTSQAAAVEAEIVDGEEDEAVPVPVILTPSPLECSEDLPAAYGFYRFGPILSAFAHWVWQLPFVQGQAIVGVMRDGGVLASALQAVRPGSPVGEVWLGRRLCLAGAIHSAEDREGLVNLLVRARGQPASVAEALEGLGLVGETLPRGLNPTQILQPDSLPKFLDWVTEAGAKKALETHCRSIRLSILNHLREQRALDGGQLLMVDVGYAGSIQRALASILQIEGINVRLAGAYLLTTPGILWMLRSGGGDAAGFLAHLGAPSWLAKPFVRSREVFESLCASPFGPLVGYGPDSKPILGEVILPDWQTKEISRLQQQALAFCGSGQPPLSRSEAQRAAMSLIANPRPEEASMIGRWVYDDPLAVGTPRGLIKYRDGAERSVLWPQGAMAASQGMGERNDS
;
A
#
# COMPACT_ATOMS: atom_id res chain seq x y z
N MET A 1 -36.91 -15.56 11.04
CA MET A 1 -36.24 -16.68 10.33
C MET A 1 -36.05 -16.39 8.84
N GLY A 2 -37.10 -16.06 8.07
CA GLY A 2 -36.98 -15.78 6.63
C GLY A 2 -36.11 -14.57 6.22
N HIS A 3 -35.94 -13.58 7.10
CA HIS A 3 -35.13 -12.38 6.82
C HIS A 3 -33.62 -12.63 6.84
N PHE A 4 -33.11 -13.54 7.67
CA PHE A 4 -31.67 -13.85 7.73
C PHE A 4 -31.20 -14.69 6.54
N GLU A 5 -32.05 -15.60 6.04
CA GLU A 5 -31.77 -16.31 4.78
C GLU A 5 -31.81 -15.40 3.55
N ALA A 6 -32.62 -14.33 3.57
CA ALA A 6 -32.64 -13.34 2.49
C ALA A 6 -31.33 -12.54 2.45
N ILE A 7 -30.80 -12.16 3.61
CA ILE A 7 -29.51 -11.47 3.75
C ILE A 7 -28.36 -12.38 3.28
N GLY A 8 -28.31 -13.64 3.73
CA GLY A 8 -27.29 -14.60 3.28
C GLY A 8 -27.30 -14.81 1.77
N ARG A 9 -28.49 -14.91 1.15
CA ARG A 9 -28.64 -15.05 -0.30
C ARG A 9 -28.18 -13.81 -1.07
N GLU A 10 -28.42 -12.61 -0.55
CA GLU A 10 -28.02 -11.36 -1.21
C GLU A 10 -26.50 -11.12 -1.16
N PHE A 11 -25.84 -11.48 -0.06
CA PHE A 11 -24.38 -11.43 0.03
C PHE A 11 -23.68 -12.44 -0.89
N VAL A 12 -24.23 -13.65 -1.03
CA VAL A 12 -23.75 -14.65 -1.99
C VAL A 12 -24.00 -14.19 -3.43
N ARG A 13 -25.17 -13.62 -3.73
CA ARG A 13 -25.52 -13.07 -5.06
C ARG A 13 -24.59 -11.93 -5.48
N ARG A 14 -24.10 -11.12 -4.54
CA ARG A 14 -23.17 -10.01 -4.78
C ARG A 14 -21.69 -10.43 -4.78
N GLY A 15 -21.39 -11.72 -4.59
CA GLY A 15 -20.03 -12.26 -4.63
C GLY A 15 -19.16 -11.84 -3.44
N TRP A 16 -19.77 -11.45 -2.31
CA TRP A 16 -19.06 -10.90 -1.16
C TRP A 16 -18.62 -11.94 -0.13
N LEU A 17 -19.17 -13.17 -0.17
CA LEU A 17 -19.04 -14.14 0.91
C LEU A 17 -19.14 -15.60 0.42
N ALA A 18 -18.10 -16.12 -0.24
CA ALA A 18 -18.05 -17.56 -0.55
C ALA A 18 -17.32 -18.39 0.54
N ASP A 19 -16.23 -17.88 1.15
CA ASP A 19 -15.27 -18.81 1.78
C ASP A 19 -14.99 -18.58 3.28
N THR A 20 -15.72 -17.72 4.01
CA THR A 20 -15.22 -17.26 5.33
C THR A 20 -16.22 -17.23 6.49
N ILE A 21 -17.47 -17.64 6.31
CA ILE A 21 -18.41 -17.77 7.44
C ILE A 21 -18.76 -19.24 7.61
N THR A 22 -18.15 -19.86 8.61
CA THR A 22 -18.54 -21.21 9.03
C THR A 22 -19.83 -21.13 9.86
N PRO A 23 -20.61 -22.22 9.96
CA PRO A 23 -21.79 -22.27 10.81
C PRO A 23 -21.52 -21.86 12.28
N GLU A 24 -20.29 -22.06 12.76
CA GLU A 24 -19.83 -21.69 14.10
C GLU A 24 -19.74 -20.17 14.28
N VAL A 25 -19.14 -19.44 13.34
CA VAL A 25 -19.07 -17.97 13.36
C VAL A 25 -20.47 -17.36 13.36
N PHE A 26 -21.39 -17.98 12.62
CA PHE A 26 -22.79 -17.55 12.57
C PHE A 26 -23.55 -17.88 13.87
N ALA A 27 -23.15 -18.91 14.60
CA ALA A 27 -23.72 -19.25 15.90
C ALA A 27 -23.24 -18.32 17.02
N GLU A 28 -21.95 -17.94 17.01
CA GLU A 28 -21.36 -16.99 17.98
C GLU A 28 -21.99 -15.59 17.88
N CYS A 29 -22.14 -15.06 16.66
CA CYS A 29 -22.84 -13.80 16.43
C CYS A 29 -24.29 -13.84 16.93
N ARG A 30 -24.96 -15.00 16.80
CA ARG A 30 -26.34 -15.18 17.27
C ARG A 30 -26.44 -15.18 18.79
N ALA A 31 -25.52 -15.86 19.47
CA ALA A 31 -25.47 -15.92 20.92
C ALA A 31 -25.14 -14.55 21.54
N TYR A 32 -24.23 -13.80 20.90
CA TYR A 32 -23.86 -12.45 21.32
C TYR A 32 -25.05 -11.47 21.25
N VAL A 33 -25.81 -11.49 20.16
CA VAL A 33 -26.99 -10.62 19.98
C VAL A 33 -28.14 -11.01 20.91
N ALA A 34 -28.33 -12.30 21.18
CA ALA A 34 -29.36 -12.79 22.10
C ALA A 34 -29.11 -12.44 23.58
N GLY A 35 -27.87 -12.10 23.95
CA GLY A 35 -27.48 -11.69 25.31
C GLY A 35 -27.65 -10.20 25.62
N LEU A 36 -28.04 -9.37 24.65
CA LEU A 36 -28.18 -7.93 24.85
C LEU A 36 -29.57 -7.58 25.44
N PRO A 37 -29.64 -6.84 26.57
CA PRO A 37 -30.91 -6.45 27.14
C PRO A 37 -31.52 -5.26 26.38
N GLY A 38 -32.74 -5.44 25.87
CA GLY A 38 -33.56 -4.40 25.23
C GLY A 38 -33.57 -4.51 23.70
N ALA A 39 -34.77 -4.44 23.12
CA ALA A 39 -34.95 -4.39 21.67
C ALA A 39 -34.39 -3.06 21.14
N VAL A 40 -33.21 -3.10 20.54
CA VAL A 40 -32.61 -1.97 19.84
C VAL A 40 -33.22 -1.90 18.43
N PRO A 41 -33.78 -0.76 18.00
CA PRO A 41 -34.26 -0.56 16.63
C PRO A 41 -33.13 -0.77 15.60
N TYR A 42 -33.50 -1.26 14.42
CA TYR A 42 -32.62 -1.72 13.34
C TYR A 42 -31.57 -0.68 12.89
N ASP A 43 -31.83 0.60 13.16
CA ASP A 43 -31.04 1.75 12.68
C ASP A 43 -29.77 2.02 13.53
N LEU A 44 -29.54 1.23 14.59
CA LEU A 44 -28.42 1.40 15.54
C LEU A 44 -27.50 0.18 15.67
N LEU A 45 -27.70 -0.87 14.87
CA LEU A 45 -26.79 -2.03 14.86
C LEU A 45 -25.67 -1.83 13.82
N CYS A 46 -24.69 -1.02 14.25
CA CYS A 46 -23.35 -0.70 13.71
C CYS A 46 -23.24 0.65 12.97
N PRO A 47 -22.27 1.54 13.31
CA PRO A 47 -21.07 1.35 14.14
C PRO A 47 -20.99 2.29 15.35
N THR A 48 -20.87 1.75 16.57
CA THR A 48 -20.25 2.51 17.67
C THR A 48 -19.67 1.58 18.73
N ILE A 49 -18.34 1.42 18.74
CA ILE A 49 -17.53 1.56 19.95
C ILE A 49 -16.23 2.24 19.51
N VAL A 50 -16.26 3.57 19.44
CA VAL A 50 -15.08 4.43 19.37
C VAL A 50 -15.09 5.27 20.63
N ARG A 51 -14.10 5.05 21.51
CA ARG A 51 -13.64 6.07 22.45
C ARG A 51 -12.21 6.42 22.09
N ALA A 52 -12.09 7.28 21.08
CA ALA A 52 -10.92 8.13 20.85
C ALA A 52 -11.46 9.43 20.19
N ASP A 53 -11.16 10.55 20.85
CA ASP A 53 -11.37 11.96 20.49
C ASP A 53 -12.30 12.28 19.28
N THR A 54 -13.53 12.71 19.60
CA THR A 54 -14.70 12.80 18.69
C THR A 54 -14.78 14.05 17.81
N SER A 55 -13.70 14.79 17.59
CA SER A 55 -13.75 16.00 16.75
C SER A 55 -13.47 15.73 15.26
N GLN A 56 -12.77 14.65 14.90
CA GLN A 56 -12.43 14.34 13.50
C GLN A 56 -13.34 13.29 12.86
N ALA A 57 -13.85 12.32 13.62
CA ALA A 57 -14.72 11.26 13.09
C ALA A 57 -16.07 11.80 12.60
N ALA A 58 -16.66 12.76 13.31
CA ALA A 58 -17.95 13.35 12.94
C ALA A 58 -17.88 14.20 11.66
N ALA A 59 -16.73 14.82 11.38
CA ALA A 59 -16.51 15.58 10.14
C ALA A 59 -16.33 14.65 8.92
N VAL A 60 -15.77 13.45 9.13
CA VAL A 60 -15.63 12.42 8.09
C VAL A 60 -16.95 11.66 7.88
N GLU A 61 -17.75 11.43 8.92
CA GLU A 61 -19.08 10.83 8.79
C GLU A 61 -20.07 11.72 8.04
N ALA A 62 -20.02 13.05 8.23
CA ALA A 62 -20.85 13.98 7.46
C ALA A 62 -20.53 14.02 5.96
N GLU A 63 -19.32 13.64 5.55
CA GLU A 63 -18.91 13.55 4.14
C GLU A 63 -19.18 12.16 3.52
N ILE A 64 -19.31 11.11 4.36
CA ILE A 64 -19.54 9.72 3.93
C ILE A 64 -21.04 9.40 3.78
N VAL A 65 -21.91 10.05 4.54
CA VAL A 65 -23.35 9.70 4.57
C VAL A 65 -24.16 10.33 3.41
N ASP A 66 -23.66 11.37 2.74
CA ASP A 66 -24.34 12.02 1.60
C ASP A 66 -23.90 11.49 0.20
N GLY A 67 -23.12 10.41 0.14
CA GLY A 67 -22.47 9.94 -1.11
C GLY A 67 -22.99 8.62 -1.69
N GLU A 68 -24.16 8.13 -1.30
CA GLU A 68 -24.74 6.86 -1.79
C GLU A 68 -25.67 7.04 -3.01
N GLU A 69 -25.55 8.13 -3.76
CA GLU A 69 -26.11 8.18 -5.10
C GLU A 69 -25.20 7.43 -6.07
N ASP A 70 -25.82 6.61 -6.93
CA ASP A 70 -25.28 5.99 -8.13
C ASP A 70 -24.75 7.11 -9.06
N GLU A 71 -23.64 7.77 -8.69
CA GLU A 71 -23.02 8.80 -9.51
C GLU A 71 -22.56 8.09 -10.79
N ALA A 72 -23.27 8.39 -11.88
CA ALA A 72 -22.90 7.99 -13.22
C ALA A 72 -21.40 8.23 -13.39
N VAL A 73 -20.67 7.19 -13.82
CA VAL A 73 -19.22 7.24 -14.05
C VAL A 73 -18.92 8.55 -14.78
N PRO A 74 -18.23 9.51 -14.15
CA PRO A 74 -18.09 10.84 -14.72
C PRO A 74 -17.42 10.73 -16.08
N VAL A 75 -18.01 11.38 -17.08
CA VAL A 75 -17.46 11.45 -18.44
C VAL A 75 -16.00 11.88 -18.33
N PRO A 76 -15.05 11.17 -18.97
CA PRO A 76 -13.64 11.51 -18.86
C PRO A 76 -13.42 12.97 -19.25
N VAL A 77 -12.91 13.76 -18.30
CA VAL A 77 -12.42 15.10 -18.63
C VAL A 77 -11.22 14.90 -19.52
N ILE A 78 -11.38 15.26 -20.80
CA ILE A 78 -10.26 15.44 -21.70
C ILE A 78 -9.48 16.62 -21.13
N LEU A 79 -8.44 16.32 -20.35
CA LEU A 79 -7.35 17.28 -20.15
C LEU A 79 -6.98 17.73 -21.56
N THR A 80 -7.11 19.03 -21.82
CA THR A 80 -6.85 19.72 -23.11
C THR A 80 -5.81 18.98 -23.95
N PRO A 81 -6.00 18.81 -25.27
CA PRO A 81 -5.19 17.94 -26.11
C PRO A 81 -3.71 18.08 -25.76
N SER A 82 -3.23 17.06 -25.04
CA SER A 82 -1.90 17.09 -24.48
C SER A 82 -0.91 16.96 -25.63
N PRO A 83 0.18 17.74 -25.67
CA PRO A 83 1.22 17.63 -26.72
C PRO A 83 1.95 16.28 -26.76
N LEU A 84 1.47 15.27 -26.04
CA LEU A 84 1.91 13.88 -26.07
C LEU A 84 1.95 13.28 -27.48
N GLU A 85 1.00 13.63 -28.35
CA GLU A 85 0.88 13.08 -29.71
C GLU A 85 2.04 13.50 -30.65
N CYS A 86 2.84 14.48 -30.25
CA CYS A 86 3.98 14.97 -31.04
C CYS A 86 5.31 14.98 -30.26
N SER A 87 5.35 14.42 -29.05
CA SER A 87 6.58 14.43 -28.23
C SER A 87 7.54 13.32 -28.65
N GLU A 88 8.76 13.68 -29.02
CA GLU A 88 9.85 12.72 -29.23
C GLU A 88 10.31 12.05 -27.92
N ASP A 89 10.05 12.68 -26.76
CA ASP A 89 10.30 12.12 -25.42
C ASP A 89 8.95 11.89 -24.70
N LEU A 90 8.35 10.73 -24.97
CA LEU A 90 7.07 10.34 -24.39
C LEU A 90 7.12 10.22 -22.85
N PRO A 91 8.14 9.61 -22.20
CA PRO A 91 8.25 9.60 -20.74
C PRO A 91 8.25 11.00 -20.12
N ALA A 92 9.02 11.93 -20.70
CA ALA A 92 9.07 13.32 -20.23
C ALA A 92 7.70 14.02 -20.34
N ALA A 93 7.05 13.93 -21.50
CA ALA A 93 5.74 14.53 -21.71
C ALA A 93 4.66 13.91 -20.81
N TYR A 94 4.70 12.58 -20.60
CA TYR A 94 3.79 11.91 -19.68
C TYR A 94 3.99 12.40 -18.23
N GLY A 95 5.25 12.53 -17.82
CA GLY A 95 5.62 13.08 -16.52
C GLY A 95 5.04 14.46 -16.30
N PHE A 96 5.26 15.38 -17.24
CA PHE A 96 4.83 16.77 -17.10
C PHE A 96 3.31 16.95 -17.19
N TYR A 97 2.66 16.34 -18.19
CA TYR A 97 1.26 16.66 -18.53
C TYR A 97 0.23 15.72 -17.91
N ARG A 98 0.64 14.55 -17.38
CA ARG A 98 -0.30 13.54 -16.86
C ARG A 98 -0.04 13.25 -15.39
N PHE A 99 1.18 12.88 -15.03
CA PHE A 99 1.49 12.48 -13.66
C PHE A 99 1.77 13.68 -12.74
N GLY A 100 2.50 14.69 -13.24
CA GLY A 100 2.82 15.93 -12.52
C GLY A 100 1.61 16.66 -11.93
N PRO A 101 0.50 16.86 -12.66
CA PRO A 101 -0.72 17.47 -12.11
C PRO A 101 -1.31 16.72 -10.92
N ILE A 102 -1.29 15.38 -10.96
CA ILE A 102 -1.77 14.53 -9.85
C ILE A 102 -0.84 14.68 -8.64
N LEU A 103 0.48 14.62 -8.85
CA LEU A 103 1.47 14.80 -7.79
C LEU A 103 1.41 16.19 -7.16
N SER A 104 1.25 17.24 -7.98
CA SER A 104 1.12 18.62 -7.51
C SER A 104 -0.13 18.79 -6.64
N ALA A 105 -1.27 18.24 -7.09
CA ALA A 105 -2.51 18.27 -6.32
C ALA A 105 -2.39 17.51 -4.98
N PHE A 106 -1.74 16.34 -5.01
CA PHE A 106 -1.43 15.58 -3.81
C PHE A 106 -0.55 16.38 -2.84
N ALA A 107 0.57 16.94 -3.30
CA ALA A 107 1.49 17.71 -2.47
C ALA A 107 0.81 18.93 -1.82
N HIS A 108 0.01 19.67 -2.58
CA HIS A 108 -0.78 20.79 -2.04
C HIS A 108 -1.79 20.33 -0.97
N TRP A 109 -2.47 19.21 -1.21
CA TRP A 109 -3.39 18.63 -0.24
C TRP A 109 -2.67 18.21 1.05
N VAL A 110 -1.48 17.58 0.96
CA VAL A 110 -0.70 17.23 2.15
C VAL A 110 -0.41 18.48 2.97
N TRP A 111 0.00 19.58 2.36
CA TRP A 111 0.27 20.84 3.06
C TRP A 111 -0.95 21.49 3.72
N GLN A 112 -2.16 21.03 3.42
CA GLN A 112 -3.42 21.48 4.03
C GLN A 112 -3.87 20.57 5.18
N LEU A 113 -3.26 19.40 5.36
CA LEU A 113 -3.66 18.50 6.45
C LEU A 113 -3.36 19.13 7.81
N PRO A 114 -4.27 18.97 8.80
CA PRO A 114 -4.17 19.64 10.09
C PRO A 114 -2.93 19.22 10.90
N PHE A 115 -2.38 18.05 10.60
CA PHE A 115 -1.31 17.41 11.36
C PHE A 115 0.09 17.58 10.73
N VAL A 116 0.25 18.52 9.79
CA VAL A 116 1.53 18.78 9.09
C VAL A 116 2.40 19.84 9.78
N GLN A 117 1.78 20.76 10.52
CA GLN A 117 2.50 21.93 11.04
C GLN A 117 3.58 21.53 12.05
N GLY A 118 4.83 21.92 11.76
CA GLY A 118 5.99 21.72 12.64
C GLY A 118 6.49 20.28 12.75
N GLN A 119 6.06 19.38 11.86
CA GLN A 119 6.40 17.95 11.94
C GLN A 119 7.51 17.56 10.96
N ALA A 120 8.24 16.50 11.31
CA ALA A 120 9.09 15.80 10.35
C ALA A 120 8.18 15.09 9.34
N ILE A 121 8.38 15.36 8.05
CA ILE A 121 7.66 14.70 6.96
C ILE A 121 8.63 13.79 6.26
N VAL A 122 8.27 12.53 6.08
CA VAL A 122 9.15 11.56 5.44
C VAL A 122 8.42 10.80 4.33
N GLY A 123 9.03 10.78 3.15
CA GLY A 123 8.69 9.83 2.10
C GLY A 123 9.12 8.44 2.53
N VAL A 124 8.18 7.50 2.56
CA VAL A 124 8.46 6.12 2.91
C VAL A 124 8.95 5.38 1.68
N MET A 125 10.24 5.05 1.69
CA MET A 125 10.84 4.10 0.77
C MET A 125 10.68 4.51 -0.72
N ARG A 126 10.76 3.50 -1.61
CA ARG A 126 10.75 3.67 -3.07
C ARG A 126 9.61 4.56 -3.55
N ASP A 127 8.39 4.26 -3.12
CA ASP A 127 7.18 4.91 -3.61
C ASP A 127 6.97 6.29 -2.98
N GLY A 128 7.38 6.46 -1.72
CA GLY A 128 7.26 7.72 -0.98
C GLY A 128 8.32 8.76 -1.36
N GLY A 129 9.47 8.37 -1.92
CA GLY A 129 10.56 9.28 -2.28
C GLY A 129 10.17 10.35 -3.30
N VAL A 130 9.48 9.95 -4.38
CA VAL A 130 8.98 10.92 -5.38
C VAL A 130 7.88 11.81 -4.80
N LEU A 131 7.05 11.28 -3.90
CA LEU A 131 6.01 12.05 -3.23
C LEU A 131 6.63 13.11 -2.31
N ALA A 132 7.61 12.74 -1.50
CA ALA A 132 8.40 13.67 -0.68
C ALA A 132 9.08 14.75 -1.53
N SER A 133 9.65 14.36 -2.69
CA SER A 133 10.22 15.30 -3.65
C SER A 133 9.18 16.28 -4.21
N ALA A 134 7.95 15.82 -4.46
CA ALA A 134 6.86 16.69 -4.91
C ALA A 134 6.45 17.69 -3.82
N LEU A 135 6.41 17.27 -2.55
CA LEU A 135 6.19 18.19 -1.41
C LEU A 135 7.27 19.27 -1.34
N GLN A 136 8.55 18.90 -1.51
CA GLN A 136 9.67 19.84 -1.55
C GLN A 136 9.60 20.77 -2.76
N ALA A 137 9.18 20.27 -3.93
CA ALA A 137 9.03 21.09 -5.13
C ALA A 137 7.94 22.17 -4.96
N VAL A 138 6.83 21.83 -4.29
CA VAL A 138 5.75 22.78 -3.98
C VAL A 138 6.15 23.78 -2.87
N ARG A 139 6.95 23.36 -1.90
CA ARG A 139 7.48 24.23 -0.84
C ARG A 139 8.97 24.01 -0.59
N PRO A 140 9.85 24.62 -1.39
CA PRO A 140 11.29 24.49 -1.24
C PRO A 140 11.78 24.89 0.16
N GLY A 141 12.73 24.14 0.70
CA GLY A 141 13.29 24.39 2.04
C GLY A 141 12.48 23.83 3.21
N SER A 142 11.33 23.19 2.96
CA SER A 142 10.57 22.49 4.00
C SER A 142 11.32 21.26 4.54
N PRO A 143 11.14 20.87 5.83
CA PRO A 143 11.82 19.73 6.45
C PRO A 143 11.19 18.39 6.05
N VAL A 144 11.20 18.11 4.75
CA VAL A 144 10.72 16.86 4.15
C VAL A 144 11.95 16.01 3.84
N GLY A 145 11.98 14.77 4.29
CA GLY A 145 13.05 13.82 4.03
C GLY A 145 12.55 12.53 3.39
N GLU A 146 13.45 11.56 3.25
CA GLU A 146 13.14 10.19 2.85
C GLU A 146 13.63 9.26 3.95
N VAL A 147 12.85 8.22 4.25
CA VAL A 147 13.24 7.15 5.16
C VAL A 147 13.08 5.80 4.47
N TRP A 148 14.04 4.92 4.72
CA TRP A 148 14.05 3.58 4.16
C TRP A 148 13.35 2.64 5.13
N LEU A 149 12.04 2.40 4.91
CA LEU A 149 11.25 1.47 5.70
C LEU A 149 10.65 0.37 4.84
N GLY A 150 11.21 -0.83 4.91
CA GLY A 150 10.73 -2.02 4.20
C GLY A 150 9.55 -2.68 4.90
N ARG A 151 8.47 -2.97 4.18
CA ARG A 151 7.29 -3.65 4.74
C ARG A 151 7.66 -4.95 5.46
N ARG A 152 8.49 -5.80 4.87
CA ARG A 152 8.97 -7.05 5.49
C ARG A 152 9.73 -6.79 6.80
N LEU A 153 10.67 -5.85 6.81
CA LEU A 153 11.47 -5.52 7.99
C LEU A 153 10.62 -4.88 9.09
N CYS A 154 9.70 -3.97 8.76
CA CYS A 154 8.80 -3.40 9.74
C CYS A 154 7.89 -4.46 10.37
N LEU A 155 7.34 -5.39 9.55
CA LEU A 155 6.55 -6.50 10.08
C LEU A 155 7.36 -7.43 10.98
N ALA A 156 8.59 -7.77 10.60
CA ALA A 156 9.49 -8.57 11.44
C ALA A 156 9.88 -7.85 12.73
N GLY A 157 10.17 -6.56 12.67
CA GLY A 157 10.46 -5.73 13.84
C GLY A 157 9.24 -5.58 14.77
N ALA A 158 8.03 -5.56 14.23
CA ALA A 158 6.80 -5.46 15.04
C ALA A 158 6.49 -6.72 15.86
N ILE A 159 7.16 -7.85 15.61
CA ILE A 159 7.00 -9.09 16.39
C ILE A 159 7.69 -8.90 17.75
N HIS A 160 6.88 -8.90 18.82
CA HIS A 160 7.37 -8.69 20.18
C HIS A 160 8.05 -9.93 20.77
N SER A 161 7.43 -11.10 20.58
CA SER A 161 7.92 -12.38 21.11
C SER A 161 7.51 -13.55 20.21
N ALA A 162 8.05 -14.74 20.47
CA ALA A 162 7.69 -15.95 19.74
C ALA A 162 6.20 -16.35 19.89
N GLU A 163 5.53 -15.87 20.93
CA GLU A 163 4.10 -16.10 21.17
C GLU A 163 3.20 -15.18 20.33
N ASP A 164 3.74 -14.19 19.64
CA ASP A 164 2.99 -13.31 18.73
C ASP A 164 2.63 -14.04 17.42
N ARG A 165 1.71 -15.01 17.55
CA ARG A 165 1.23 -15.83 16.45
C ARG A 165 0.59 -14.97 15.35
N GLU A 166 -0.09 -13.88 15.70
CA GLU A 166 -0.71 -13.03 14.69
C GLU A 166 0.33 -12.26 13.88
N GLY A 167 1.35 -11.68 14.53
CA GLY A 167 2.49 -11.05 13.86
C GLY A 167 3.20 -12.03 12.91
N LEU A 168 3.47 -13.24 13.38
CA LEU A 168 4.09 -14.31 12.60
C LEU A 168 3.22 -14.74 11.40
N VAL A 169 1.94 -15.02 11.61
CA VAL A 169 1.00 -15.39 10.53
C VAL A 169 0.87 -14.27 9.51
N ASN A 170 0.80 -13.02 9.96
CA ASN A 170 0.72 -11.88 9.07
C ASN A 170 2.00 -11.74 8.22
N LEU A 171 3.19 -11.87 8.80
CA LEU A 171 4.46 -11.82 8.07
C LEU A 171 4.63 -13.00 7.09
N LEU A 172 4.32 -14.22 7.52
CA LEU A 172 4.62 -15.44 6.78
C LEU A 172 3.55 -15.77 5.72
N VAL A 173 2.31 -15.30 5.90
CA VAL A 173 1.19 -15.70 5.05
C VAL A 173 0.44 -14.48 4.51
N ARG A 174 -0.20 -13.69 5.37
CA ARG A 174 -1.24 -12.72 4.93
C ARG A 174 -0.68 -11.50 4.21
N ALA A 175 0.51 -11.03 4.59
CA ALA A 175 1.08 -9.84 3.99
C ALA A 175 1.58 -10.08 2.56
N ARG A 176 1.81 -11.34 2.17
CA ARG A 176 2.51 -11.75 0.95
C ARG A 176 1.52 -12.14 -0.16
N GLY A 177 1.99 -12.10 -1.41
CA GLY A 177 1.21 -12.62 -2.55
C GLY A 177 1.06 -14.14 -2.54
N GLN A 178 1.99 -14.85 -1.88
CA GLN A 178 1.97 -16.28 -1.62
C GLN A 178 2.54 -16.56 -0.22
N PRO A 179 2.05 -17.60 0.49
CA PRO A 179 2.64 -18.00 1.76
C PRO A 179 4.12 -18.36 1.62
N ALA A 180 4.89 -18.07 2.66
CA ALA A 180 6.33 -18.32 2.68
C ALA A 180 6.64 -19.82 2.62
N SER A 181 7.76 -20.17 1.99
CA SER A 181 8.38 -21.48 2.24
C SER A 181 9.00 -21.52 3.64
N VAL A 182 9.27 -22.72 4.17
CA VAL A 182 10.01 -22.89 5.42
C VAL A 182 11.39 -22.24 5.31
N ALA A 183 12.10 -22.37 4.18
CA ALA A 183 13.40 -21.72 3.98
C ALA A 183 13.30 -20.19 4.08
N GLU A 184 12.32 -19.58 3.42
CA GLU A 184 12.10 -18.14 3.48
C GLU A 184 11.68 -17.68 4.88
N ALA A 185 10.91 -18.49 5.60
CA ALA A 185 10.53 -18.22 6.98
C ALA A 185 11.76 -18.26 7.90
N LEU A 186 12.63 -19.26 7.75
CA LEU A 186 13.88 -19.35 8.52
C LEU A 186 14.78 -18.14 8.27
N GLU A 187 14.95 -17.74 7.01
CA GLU A 187 15.73 -16.56 6.63
C GLU A 187 15.12 -15.28 7.21
N GLY A 188 13.82 -15.06 7.01
CA GLY A 188 13.13 -13.84 7.44
C GLY A 188 12.94 -13.69 8.94
N LEU A 189 13.09 -14.77 9.70
CA LEU A 189 12.99 -14.78 11.16
C LEU A 189 14.36 -14.92 11.85
N GLY A 190 15.46 -14.99 11.09
CA GLY A 190 16.81 -15.14 11.66
C GLY A 190 17.04 -16.50 12.31
N LEU A 191 16.39 -17.55 11.82
CA LEU A 191 16.44 -18.93 12.31
C LEU A 191 17.33 -19.83 11.44
N VAL A 192 18.15 -19.24 10.57
CA VAL A 192 19.09 -20.00 9.73
C VAL A 192 20.11 -20.70 10.64
N GLY A 193 20.15 -22.03 10.55
CA GLY A 193 21.02 -22.87 11.39
C GLY A 193 20.29 -23.55 12.56
N GLU A 194 19.06 -23.15 12.88
CA GLU A 194 18.22 -23.87 13.84
C GLU A 194 17.77 -25.23 13.28
N THR A 195 17.65 -26.22 14.17
CA THR A 195 17.23 -27.58 13.76
C THR A 195 15.71 -27.63 13.60
N LEU A 196 15.25 -27.88 12.37
CA LEU A 196 13.83 -28.04 12.06
C LEU A 196 13.21 -29.27 12.77
N PRO A 197 11.93 -29.17 13.18
CA PRO A 197 11.22 -30.30 13.75
C PRO A 197 10.94 -31.36 12.66
N ARG A 198 10.80 -32.62 13.08
CA ARG A 198 10.46 -33.72 12.16
C ARG A 198 9.16 -33.42 11.41
N GLY A 199 9.18 -33.61 10.09
CA GLY A 199 8.01 -33.42 9.23
C GLY A 199 7.89 -32.02 8.61
N LEU A 200 8.83 -31.12 8.87
CA LEU A 200 9.03 -29.90 8.08
C LEU A 200 10.29 -30.06 7.22
N ASN A 201 10.26 -29.50 6.01
CA ASN A 201 11.42 -29.42 5.13
C ASN A 201 11.53 -28.02 4.51
N PRO A 202 12.74 -27.56 4.11
CA PRO A 202 12.96 -26.18 3.67
C PRO A 202 12.13 -25.73 2.45
N THR A 203 11.80 -26.64 1.53
CA THR A 203 11.06 -26.29 0.30
C THR A 203 9.54 -26.29 0.48
N GLN A 204 9.05 -26.75 1.64
CA GLN A 204 7.63 -26.81 1.94
C GLN A 204 7.04 -25.40 2.12
N ILE A 205 5.88 -25.16 1.51
CA ILE A 205 5.10 -23.94 1.72
C ILE A 205 4.34 -24.02 3.05
N LEU A 206 4.32 -22.93 3.80
CA LEU A 206 3.56 -22.80 5.04
C LEU A 206 2.06 -22.68 4.71
N GLN A 207 1.32 -23.74 4.97
CA GLN A 207 -0.10 -23.93 4.69
C GLN A 207 -0.84 -24.35 5.98
N PRO A 208 -2.18 -24.44 5.98
CA PRO A 208 -2.94 -24.75 7.21
C PRO A 208 -2.44 -25.96 8.02
N ASP A 209 -1.86 -26.98 7.38
CA ASP A 209 -1.36 -28.19 8.06
C ASP A 209 0.10 -28.06 8.58
N SER A 210 0.91 -27.20 7.96
CA SER A 210 2.34 -27.05 8.28
C SER A 210 2.64 -25.81 9.13
N LEU A 211 1.83 -24.77 8.98
CA LEU A 211 1.97 -23.50 9.69
C LEU A 211 1.84 -23.68 11.22
N PRO A 212 0.84 -24.38 11.78
CA PRO A 212 0.75 -24.57 13.23
C PRO A 212 1.99 -25.25 13.80
N LYS A 213 2.49 -26.30 13.13
CA LYS A 213 3.72 -27.01 13.53
C LYS A 213 4.94 -26.10 13.54
N PHE A 214 5.07 -25.24 12.53
CA PHE A 214 6.15 -24.26 12.46
C PHE A 214 6.03 -23.23 13.59
N LEU A 215 4.83 -22.69 13.84
CA LEU A 215 4.59 -21.70 14.89
C LEU A 215 4.84 -22.28 16.29
N ASP A 216 4.46 -23.52 16.54
CA ASP A 216 4.72 -24.18 17.82
C ASP A 216 6.23 -24.39 18.03
N TRP A 217 6.95 -24.85 17.00
CA TRP A 217 8.40 -25.02 17.07
C TRP A 217 9.15 -23.69 17.32
N VAL A 218 8.69 -22.58 16.74
CA VAL A 218 9.28 -21.25 16.97
C VAL A 218 9.23 -20.83 18.45
N THR A 219 8.33 -21.41 19.26
CA THR A 219 8.27 -21.16 20.72
C THR A 219 9.24 -22.01 21.54
N GLU A 220 9.93 -22.99 20.95
CA GLU A 220 10.95 -23.79 21.62
C GLU A 220 12.20 -22.95 21.94
N ALA A 221 12.89 -23.27 23.04
CA ALA A 221 13.90 -22.38 23.64
C ALA A 221 15.00 -21.87 22.69
N GLY A 222 15.47 -22.70 21.75
CA GLY A 222 16.48 -22.31 20.75
C GLY A 222 15.93 -21.32 19.74
N ALA A 223 14.91 -21.74 18.98
CA ALA A 223 14.26 -20.93 17.96
C ALA A 223 13.66 -19.64 18.53
N LYS A 224 13.03 -19.70 19.71
CA LYS A 224 12.48 -18.54 20.41
C LYS A 224 13.54 -17.47 20.65
N LYS A 225 14.67 -17.87 21.24
CA LYS A 225 15.76 -16.93 21.55
C LYS A 225 16.35 -16.32 20.28
N ALA A 226 16.53 -17.12 19.24
CA ALA A 226 17.05 -16.65 17.94
C ALA A 226 16.10 -15.63 17.30
N LEU A 227 14.79 -15.96 17.22
CA LEU A 227 13.75 -15.07 16.71
C LEU A 227 13.72 -13.74 17.46
N GLU A 228 13.61 -13.77 18.79
CA GLU A 228 13.49 -12.57 19.61
C GLU A 228 14.72 -11.66 19.47
N THR A 229 15.91 -12.27 19.41
CA THR A 229 17.16 -11.54 19.17
C THR A 229 17.15 -10.89 17.78
N HIS A 230 16.70 -11.61 16.75
CA HIS A 230 16.64 -11.12 15.38
C HIS A 230 15.63 -9.97 15.21
N CYS A 231 14.39 -10.16 15.66
CA CYS A 231 13.32 -9.14 15.60
C CYS A 231 13.72 -7.87 16.36
N ARG A 232 14.35 -8.01 17.53
CA ARG A 232 14.88 -6.87 18.28
C ARG A 232 15.99 -6.15 17.52
N SER A 233 16.92 -6.88 16.90
CA SER A 233 17.98 -6.28 16.10
C SER A 233 17.42 -5.46 14.93
N ILE A 234 16.41 -5.99 14.23
CA ILE A 234 15.69 -5.27 13.16
C ILE A 234 15.03 -4.00 13.71
N ARG A 235 14.29 -4.08 14.84
CA ARG A 235 13.68 -2.89 15.46
C ARG A 235 14.70 -1.79 15.76
N LEU A 236 15.77 -2.14 16.44
CA LEU A 236 16.79 -1.17 16.83
C LEU A 236 17.43 -0.52 15.60
N SER A 237 17.65 -1.31 14.54
CA SER A 237 18.16 -0.80 13.26
C SER A 237 17.19 0.19 12.58
N ILE A 238 15.89 -0.13 12.54
CA ILE A 238 14.85 0.78 12.04
C ILE A 238 14.84 2.08 12.84
N LEU A 239 14.86 1.99 14.16
CA LEU A 239 14.81 3.17 15.03
C LEU A 239 16.06 4.03 14.91
N ASN A 240 17.24 3.43 14.81
CA ASN A 240 18.48 4.18 14.60
C ASN A 240 18.47 4.88 13.24
N HIS A 241 18.02 4.20 12.18
CA HIS A 241 17.83 4.82 10.87
C HIS A 241 16.91 6.04 10.96
N LEU A 242 15.76 5.92 11.63
CA LEU A 242 14.83 7.05 11.82
C LEU A 242 15.44 8.20 12.64
N ARG A 243 16.26 7.92 13.66
CA ARG A 243 16.97 8.95 14.43
C ARG A 243 18.02 9.67 13.59
N GLU A 244 18.78 8.94 12.77
CA GLU A 244 19.77 9.53 11.86
C GLU A 244 19.11 10.46 10.83
N GLN A 245 17.90 10.12 10.38
CA GLN A 245 17.08 10.99 9.53
C GLN A 245 16.32 12.08 10.30
N ARG A 246 16.53 12.19 11.62
CA ARG A 246 15.85 13.15 12.51
C ARG A 246 14.31 13.03 12.50
N ALA A 247 13.80 11.89 12.02
CA ALA A 247 12.38 11.60 11.91
C ALA A 247 11.71 11.39 13.28
N LEU A 248 12.50 11.18 14.33
CA LEU A 248 12.04 11.00 15.71
C LEU A 248 12.41 12.19 16.64
N ASP A 249 12.94 13.28 16.10
CA ASP A 249 13.31 14.47 16.90
C ASP A 249 12.08 15.20 17.46
N GLY A 250 10.93 15.06 16.79
CA GLY A 250 9.65 15.67 17.16
C GLY A 250 8.71 14.71 17.90
N GLY A 251 7.60 15.26 18.41
CA GLY A 251 6.54 14.45 19.03
C GLY A 251 5.64 13.71 18.03
N GLN A 252 5.81 13.97 16.73
CA GLN A 252 5.03 13.34 15.68
C GLN A 252 5.84 13.20 14.38
N LEU A 253 5.55 12.13 13.64
CA LEU A 253 6.14 11.79 12.35
C LEU A 253 5.04 11.65 11.30
N LEU A 254 5.09 12.46 10.26
CA LEU A 254 4.19 12.36 9.11
C LEU A 254 4.84 11.51 8.01
N MET A 255 4.23 10.38 7.72
CA MET A 255 4.63 9.46 6.65
C MET A 255 3.86 9.77 5.37
N VAL A 256 4.57 9.83 4.26
CA VAL A 256 4.01 10.02 2.92
C VAL A 256 4.34 8.80 2.06
N ASP A 257 3.33 8.20 1.46
CA ASP A 257 3.45 6.97 0.67
C ASP A 257 2.31 6.91 -0.35
N VAL A 258 2.43 6.07 -1.39
CA VAL A 258 1.30 5.75 -2.28
C VAL A 258 0.18 5.12 -1.45
N GLY A 259 0.56 4.11 -0.65
CA GLY A 259 -0.22 3.50 0.43
C GLY A 259 -1.57 2.89 0.04
N TYR A 260 -2.04 1.94 0.87
CA TYR A 260 -3.37 1.33 0.73
C TYR A 260 -3.97 1.00 2.09
N ALA A 261 -3.27 0.18 2.87
CA ALA A 261 -3.74 -0.35 4.14
C ALA A 261 -2.87 0.06 5.36
N GLY A 262 -1.89 0.95 5.17
CA GLY A 262 -1.05 1.48 6.26
C GLY A 262 -0.24 0.42 7.02
N SER A 263 0.15 -0.68 6.36
CA SER A 263 0.82 -1.80 7.03
C SER A 263 2.19 -1.42 7.62
N ILE A 264 2.97 -0.57 6.94
CA ILE A 264 4.25 -0.05 7.44
C ILE A 264 4.00 0.86 8.65
N GLN A 265 3.05 1.81 8.56
CA GLN A 265 2.68 2.69 9.67
C GLN A 265 2.22 1.89 10.90
N ARG A 266 1.34 0.90 10.73
CA ARG A 266 0.88 0.03 11.82
C ARG A 266 2.05 -0.71 12.48
N ALA A 267 2.92 -1.29 11.67
CA ALA A 267 4.07 -2.02 12.16
C ALA A 267 5.04 -1.09 12.90
N LEU A 268 5.29 0.11 12.37
CA LEU A 268 6.13 1.11 13.02
C LEU A 268 5.53 1.60 14.34
N ALA A 269 4.21 1.79 14.42
CA ALA A 269 3.53 2.12 15.68
C ALA A 269 3.78 1.06 16.75
N SER A 270 3.66 -0.23 16.38
CA SER A 270 4.00 -1.35 17.28
C SER A 270 5.46 -1.29 17.74
N ILE A 271 6.40 -1.04 16.82
CA ILE A 271 7.83 -0.91 17.12
C ILE A 271 8.07 0.23 18.13
N LEU A 272 7.48 1.41 17.90
CA LEU A 272 7.60 2.56 18.80
C LEU A 272 7.03 2.25 20.18
N GLN A 273 5.88 1.58 20.24
CA GLN A 273 5.25 1.16 21.49
C GLN A 273 6.11 0.15 22.27
N ILE A 274 6.63 -0.89 21.60
CA ILE A 274 7.49 -1.91 22.22
C ILE A 274 8.74 -1.28 22.84
N GLU A 275 9.32 -0.30 22.16
CA GLU A 275 10.56 0.36 22.58
C GLU A 275 10.31 1.62 23.44
N GLY A 276 9.04 1.90 23.80
CA GLY A 276 8.67 3.01 24.69
C GLY A 276 8.91 4.40 24.11
N ILE A 277 8.88 4.55 22.79
CA ILE A 277 9.12 5.82 22.10
C ILE A 277 7.79 6.54 21.88
N ASN A 278 7.66 7.72 22.51
CA ASN A 278 6.46 8.55 22.42
C ASN A 278 6.50 9.47 21.19
N VAL A 279 6.27 8.90 20.02
CA VAL A 279 6.09 9.65 18.75
C VAL A 279 4.75 9.24 18.14
N ARG A 280 3.87 10.22 17.92
CA ARG A 280 2.60 10.00 17.21
C ARG A 280 2.87 9.82 15.72
N LEU A 281 2.29 8.80 15.10
CA LEU A 281 2.35 8.64 13.66
C LEU A 281 1.14 9.28 12.98
N ALA A 282 1.36 9.88 11.83
CA ALA A 282 0.31 10.26 10.89
C ALA A 282 0.71 9.81 9.48
N GLY A 283 -0.27 9.44 8.66
CA GLY A 283 -0.05 9.02 7.28
C GLY A 283 -0.81 9.90 6.29
N ALA A 284 -0.15 10.36 5.25
CA ALA A 284 -0.76 11.00 4.09
C ALA A 284 -0.50 10.15 2.85
N TYR A 285 -1.55 9.52 2.34
CA TYR A 285 -1.45 8.53 1.30
C TYR A 285 -2.09 9.00 0.00
N LEU A 286 -1.53 8.61 -1.14
CA LEU A 286 -2.17 8.88 -2.43
C LEU A 286 -3.58 8.25 -2.46
N LEU A 287 -3.72 7.04 -1.91
CA LEU A 287 -5.00 6.35 -1.76
C LEU A 287 -5.01 5.52 -0.46
N THR A 288 -6.20 5.30 0.11
CA THR A 288 -6.38 4.28 1.16
C THR A 288 -7.58 3.39 0.86
N THR A 289 -7.49 2.13 1.25
CA THR A 289 -8.54 1.12 1.14
C THR A 289 -9.19 0.89 2.51
N PRO A 290 -10.32 0.16 2.61
CA PRO A 290 -10.91 -0.17 3.91
C PRO A 290 -9.94 -0.87 4.87
N GLY A 291 -8.88 -1.52 4.35
CA GLY A 291 -7.83 -2.14 5.15
C GLY A 291 -7.11 -1.18 6.09
N ILE A 292 -7.08 0.13 5.81
CA ILE A 292 -6.48 1.15 6.69
C ILE A 292 -7.19 1.23 8.06
N LEU A 293 -8.45 0.79 8.17
CA LEU A 293 -9.18 0.73 9.45
C LEU A 293 -8.48 -0.17 10.47
N TRP A 294 -7.80 -1.22 10.02
CA TRP A 294 -7.01 -2.06 10.91
C TRP A 294 -5.84 -1.29 11.52
N MET A 295 -5.19 -0.42 10.74
CA MET A 295 -4.11 0.43 11.25
C MET A 295 -4.65 1.42 12.30
N LEU A 296 -5.76 2.10 11.99
CA LEU A 296 -6.38 3.08 12.90
C LEU A 296 -6.83 2.43 14.22
N ARG A 297 -7.49 1.27 14.17
CA ARG A 297 -7.98 0.55 15.35
C ARG A 297 -6.87 0.00 16.25
N SER A 298 -5.71 -0.33 15.67
CA SER A 298 -4.55 -0.82 16.41
C SER A 298 -3.70 0.28 17.04
N GLY A 299 -4.17 1.53 17.05
CA GLY A 299 -3.39 2.66 17.59
C GLY A 299 -2.25 3.09 16.67
N GLY A 300 -2.35 2.81 15.36
CA GLY A 300 -1.33 3.17 14.37
C GLY A 300 -1.20 4.67 14.09
N GLY A 301 -2.03 5.50 14.74
CA GLY A 301 -2.08 6.95 14.56
C GLY A 301 -3.14 7.38 13.55
N ASP A 302 -2.94 8.56 12.95
CA ASP A 302 -3.88 9.12 11.99
C ASP A 302 -3.53 8.69 10.56
N ALA A 303 -4.51 8.68 9.67
CA ALA A 303 -4.25 8.55 8.24
C ALA A 303 -5.29 9.27 7.40
N ALA A 304 -4.85 9.82 6.28
CA ALA A 304 -5.71 10.42 5.28
C ALA A 304 -5.33 9.90 3.88
N GLY A 305 -6.32 9.76 3.01
CA GLY A 305 -6.12 9.36 1.61
C GLY A 305 -6.58 10.45 0.66
N PHE A 306 -5.73 10.84 -0.30
CA PHE A 306 -6.02 11.93 -1.22
C PHE A 306 -7.06 11.54 -2.28
N LEU A 307 -6.71 10.62 -3.18
CA LEU A 307 -7.58 10.20 -4.28
C LEU A 307 -8.82 9.47 -3.76
N ALA A 308 -8.61 8.54 -2.82
CA ALA A 308 -9.69 7.91 -2.09
C ALA A 308 -9.29 7.70 -0.62
N HIS A 309 -10.26 7.89 0.28
CA HIS A 309 -10.10 7.63 1.70
C HIS A 309 -11.00 6.48 2.13
N LEU A 310 -10.46 5.49 2.84
CA LEU A 310 -11.21 4.31 3.29
C LEU A 310 -11.89 3.53 2.14
N GLY A 311 -11.37 3.64 0.92
CA GLY A 311 -11.96 3.04 -0.28
C GLY A 311 -13.06 3.87 -0.95
N ALA A 312 -13.36 5.07 -0.47
CA ALA A 312 -14.33 5.99 -1.07
C ALA A 312 -13.62 7.12 -1.86
N PRO A 313 -14.06 7.44 -3.09
CA PRO A 313 -15.19 6.81 -3.79
C PRO A 313 -14.81 5.46 -4.40
N SER A 314 -15.76 4.51 -4.37
CA SER A 314 -15.49 3.12 -4.76
C SER A 314 -15.22 2.93 -6.26
N TRP A 315 -15.79 3.81 -7.11
CA TRP A 315 -15.57 3.82 -8.55
C TRP A 315 -14.12 4.10 -8.94
N LEU A 316 -13.36 4.77 -8.07
CA LEU A 316 -11.94 5.03 -8.22
C LEU A 316 -11.11 3.98 -7.47
N ALA A 317 -11.44 3.72 -6.21
CA ALA A 317 -10.63 2.86 -5.36
C ALA A 317 -10.54 1.42 -5.87
N LYS A 318 -11.64 0.85 -6.38
CA LYS A 318 -11.65 -0.53 -6.88
C LYS A 318 -10.76 -0.71 -8.12
N PRO A 319 -10.89 0.10 -9.20
CA PRO A 319 -9.97 0.02 -10.33
C PRO A 319 -8.52 0.31 -9.94
N PHE A 320 -8.30 1.30 -9.07
CA PHE A 320 -6.94 1.67 -8.64
C PHE A 320 -6.25 0.50 -7.94
N VAL A 321 -6.90 -0.15 -6.98
CA VAL A 321 -6.33 -1.30 -6.27
C VAL A 321 -6.04 -2.48 -7.19
N ARG A 322 -6.83 -2.66 -8.25
CA ARG A 322 -6.63 -3.71 -9.27
C ARG A 322 -5.47 -3.45 -10.24
N SER A 323 -5.01 -2.20 -10.34
CA SER A 323 -3.93 -1.77 -11.23
C SER A 323 -2.95 -0.86 -10.51
N ARG A 324 -2.73 -1.16 -9.24
CA ARG A 324 -1.89 -0.37 -8.33
C ARG A 324 -0.43 -0.36 -8.77
N GLU A 325 -0.02 -1.43 -9.45
CA GLU A 325 1.31 -1.66 -9.98
C GLU A 325 1.70 -0.57 -10.98
N VAL A 326 0.72 0.08 -11.64
CA VAL A 326 0.97 1.24 -12.50
C VAL A 326 1.50 2.41 -11.67
N PHE A 327 0.80 2.78 -10.60
CA PHE A 327 1.22 3.91 -9.74
C PHE A 327 2.50 3.61 -8.96
N GLU A 328 2.65 2.38 -8.47
CA GLU A 328 3.90 1.94 -7.84
C GLU A 328 5.07 1.99 -8.84
N SER A 329 4.86 1.61 -10.11
CA SER A 329 5.90 1.73 -11.15
C SER A 329 6.24 3.19 -11.48
N LEU A 330 5.24 4.07 -11.51
CA LEU A 330 5.46 5.51 -11.70
C LEU A 330 6.25 6.13 -10.54
N CYS A 331 6.09 5.59 -9.33
CA CYS A 331 6.81 6.03 -8.14
C CYS A 331 8.07 5.21 -7.86
N ALA A 332 8.41 4.23 -8.70
CA ALA A 332 9.49 3.31 -8.41
C ALA A 332 10.84 4.05 -8.32
N SER A 333 11.65 3.58 -7.39
CA SER A 333 13.02 4.06 -7.17
C SER A 333 14.01 3.29 -8.05
N PRO A 334 15.11 3.93 -8.52
CA PRO A 334 16.17 3.25 -9.26
C PRO A 334 16.96 2.25 -8.40
N PHE A 335 16.76 2.25 -7.09
CA PHE A 335 17.50 1.40 -6.16
C PHE A 335 16.75 0.09 -5.86
N GLY A 336 17.51 -0.92 -5.43
CA GLY A 336 16.96 -2.23 -5.04
C GLY A 336 16.12 -2.18 -3.75
N PRO A 337 15.41 -3.26 -3.43
CA PRO A 337 14.61 -3.34 -2.21
C PRO A 337 15.49 -3.26 -0.95
N LEU A 338 14.97 -2.69 0.12
CA LEU A 338 15.66 -2.68 1.42
C LEU A 338 15.71 -4.11 1.99
N VAL A 339 16.90 -4.65 2.19
CA VAL A 339 17.12 -6.00 2.74
C VAL A 339 17.58 -5.97 4.21
N GLY A 340 18.11 -4.84 4.67
CA GLY A 340 18.55 -4.68 6.06
C GLY A 340 19.21 -3.34 6.29
N TYR A 341 19.95 -3.24 7.41
CA TYR A 341 20.72 -2.07 7.77
C TYR A 341 22.14 -2.48 8.16
N GLY A 342 23.12 -1.68 7.78
CA GLY A 342 24.53 -1.88 8.12
C GLY A 342 24.88 -1.40 9.53
N PRO A 343 26.17 -1.49 9.91
CA PRO A 343 26.65 -1.09 11.23
C PRO A 343 26.32 0.36 11.64
N ASP A 344 26.23 1.26 10.66
CA ASP A 344 25.89 2.69 10.86
C ASP A 344 24.41 2.98 10.54
N SER A 345 23.51 2.01 10.71
CA SER A 345 22.09 2.10 10.33
C SER A 345 21.82 2.50 8.86
N LYS A 346 22.85 2.42 8.02
CA LYS A 346 22.74 2.70 6.58
C LYS A 346 21.91 1.62 5.91
N PRO A 347 20.94 1.98 5.06
CA PRO A 347 20.17 1.03 4.26
C PRO A 347 21.09 0.08 3.49
N ILE A 348 20.88 -1.22 3.64
CA ILE A 348 21.46 -2.24 2.75
C ILE A 348 20.38 -2.59 1.74
N LEU A 349 20.70 -2.39 0.46
CA LEU A 349 19.78 -2.60 -0.64
C LEU A 349 20.14 -3.89 -1.38
N GLY A 350 19.11 -4.61 -1.83
CA GLY A 350 19.23 -5.76 -2.70
C GLY A 350 19.57 -5.36 -4.14
N GLU A 351 19.59 -6.36 -5.01
CA GLU A 351 19.82 -6.15 -6.44
C GLU A 351 18.70 -5.32 -7.09
N VAL A 352 19.07 -4.44 -8.02
CA VAL A 352 18.12 -3.72 -8.86
C VAL A 352 17.62 -4.68 -9.93
N ILE A 353 16.33 -5.04 -9.87
CA ILE A 353 15.75 -5.97 -10.86
C ILE A 353 15.16 -5.26 -12.08
N LEU A 354 15.08 -3.92 -12.04
CA LEU A 354 14.55 -3.12 -13.14
C LEU A 354 15.63 -2.94 -14.22
N PRO A 355 15.33 -3.17 -15.51
CA PRO A 355 16.27 -2.88 -16.58
C PRO A 355 16.67 -1.41 -16.66
N ASP A 356 17.93 -1.12 -17.00
CA ASP A 356 18.46 0.26 -17.11
C ASP A 356 17.60 1.20 -17.98
N TRP A 357 17.04 0.67 -19.07
CA TRP A 357 16.20 1.47 -19.97
C TRP A 357 14.90 1.92 -19.27
N GLN A 358 14.29 1.05 -18.46
CA GLN A 358 13.08 1.35 -17.71
C GLN A 358 13.39 2.37 -16.61
N THR A 359 14.49 2.17 -15.89
CA THR A 359 14.94 3.11 -14.86
C THR A 359 15.18 4.51 -15.41
N LYS A 360 15.74 4.63 -16.63
CA LYS A 360 15.91 5.91 -17.34
C LYS A 360 14.57 6.54 -17.72
N GLU A 361 13.61 5.76 -18.20
CA GLU A 361 12.26 6.25 -18.53
C GLU A 361 11.53 6.78 -17.29
N ILE A 362 11.53 6.00 -16.20
CA ILE A 362 10.94 6.39 -14.91
C ILE A 362 11.60 7.68 -14.39
N SER A 363 12.94 7.76 -14.43
CA SER A 363 13.66 8.95 -13.98
C SER A 363 13.30 10.21 -14.79
N ARG A 364 13.20 10.10 -16.12
CA ARG A 364 12.79 11.22 -16.99
C ARG A 364 11.37 11.66 -16.69
N LEU A 365 10.45 10.71 -16.54
CA LEU A 365 9.06 10.96 -16.19
C LEU A 365 8.94 11.66 -14.84
N GLN A 366 9.59 11.13 -13.79
CA GLN A 366 9.56 11.70 -12.45
C GLN A 366 10.17 13.11 -12.43
N GLN A 367 11.30 13.34 -13.13
CA GLN A 367 11.90 14.66 -13.23
C GLN A 367 10.93 15.70 -13.80
N GLN A 368 10.19 15.34 -14.85
CA GLN A 368 9.21 16.26 -15.46
C GLN A 368 7.95 16.42 -14.60
N ALA A 369 7.53 15.38 -13.88
CA ALA A 369 6.43 15.49 -12.93
C ALA A 369 6.79 16.44 -11.77
N LEU A 370 8.03 16.38 -11.28
CA LEU A 370 8.55 17.30 -10.25
C LEU A 370 8.72 18.73 -10.80
N ALA A 371 9.15 18.88 -12.06
CA ALA A 371 9.20 20.18 -12.72
C ALA A 371 7.80 20.84 -12.80
N PHE A 372 6.76 20.06 -13.08
CA PHE A 372 5.38 20.54 -13.01
C PHE A 372 5.03 20.99 -11.58
N CYS A 373 5.35 20.20 -10.56
CA CYS A 373 5.09 20.55 -9.15
C CYS A 373 5.75 21.88 -8.74
N GLY A 374 6.97 22.15 -9.21
CA GLY A 374 7.70 23.38 -8.94
C GLY A 374 7.35 24.56 -9.86
N SER A 375 6.50 24.38 -10.87
CA SER A 375 6.20 25.41 -11.88
C SER A 375 5.29 26.55 -11.37
N GLY A 376 4.67 26.38 -10.20
CA GLY A 376 3.69 27.32 -9.66
C GLY A 376 2.32 27.27 -10.36
N GLN A 377 2.09 26.30 -11.26
CA GLN A 377 0.78 26.06 -11.83
C GLN A 377 -0.22 25.68 -10.73
N PRO A 378 -1.50 26.13 -10.84
CA PRO A 378 -2.51 25.79 -9.86
C PRO A 378 -2.69 24.26 -9.79
N PRO A 379 -2.78 23.67 -8.59
CA PRO A 379 -3.04 22.25 -8.46
C PRO A 379 -4.43 21.92 -9.00
N LEU A 380 -4.58 20.69 -9.52
CA LEU A 380 -5.91 20.14 -9.80
C LEU A 380 -6.75 20.13 -8.52
N SER A 381 -8.05 20.37 -8.65
CA SER A 381 -8.99 20.01 -7.60
C SER A 381 -8.95 18.49 -7.35
N ARG A 382 -9.41 18.05 -6.18
CA ARG A 382 -9.49 16.61 -5.85
C ARG A 382 -10.24 15.83 -6.93
N SER A 383 -11.39 16.32 -7.38
CA SER A 383 -12.18 15.65 -8.42
C SER A 383 -11.47 15.55 -9.78
N GLU A 384 -10.70 16.57 -10.16
CA GLU A 384 -9.90 16.55 -11.39
C GLU A 384 -8.73 15.58 -11.27
N ALA A 385 -8.06 15.53 -10.12
CA ALA A 385 -7.00 14.56 -9.85
C ALA A 385 -7.52 13.12 -9.87
N GLN A 386 -8.71 12.87 -9.31
CA GLN A 386 -9.38 11.56 -9.37
C GLN A 386 -9.70 11.15 -10.81
N ARG A 387 -10.25 12.06 -11.63
CA ARG A 387 -10.51 11.80 -13.06
C ARG A 387 -9.23 11.57 -13.85
N ALA A 388 -8.18 12.36 -13.60
CA ALA A 388 -6.88 12.19 -14.21
C ALA A 388 -6.29 10.82 -13.86
N ALA A 389 -6.31 10.43 -12.58
CA ALA A 389 -5.86 9.11 -12.14
C ALA A 389 -6.66 7.98 -12.78
N MET A 390 -8.00 8.10 -12.87
CA MET A 390 -8.82 7.11 -13.59
C MET A 390 -8.49 7.02 -15.06
N SER A 391 -8.25 8.15 -15.74
CA SER A 391 -7.83 8.13 -17.14
C SER A 391 -6.54 7.35 -17.31
N LEU A 392 -5.58 7.47 -16.37
CA LEU A 392 -4.33 6.71 -16.45
C LEU A 392 -4.55 5.20 -16.35
N ILE A 393 -5.41 4.73 -15.44
CA ILE A 393 -5.55 3.29 -15.17
C ILE A 393 -6.63 2.61 -16.01
N ALA A 394 -7.74 3.30 -16.28
CA ALA A 394 -8.92 2.69 -16.89
C ALA A 394 -9.05 3.00 -18.39
N ASN A 395 -8.47 4.11 -18.87
CA ASN A 395 -8.54 4.51 -20.26
C ASN A 395 -7.19 5.12 -20.74
N PRO A 396 -6.09 4.35 -20.67
CA PRO A 396 -4.80 4.83 -21.15
C PRO A 396 -4.82 5.02 -22.66
N ARG A 397 -4.08 6.01 -23.15
CA ARG A 397 -3.85 6.14 -24.59
C ARG A 397 -2.97 4.99 -25.10
N PRO A 398 -3.06 4.59 -26.38
CA PRO A 398 -2.25 3.51 -26.94
C PRO A 398 -0.74 3.69 -26.72
N GLU A 399 -0.23 4.91 -26.79
CA GLU A 399 1.19 5.24 -26.57
C GLU A 399 1.58 5.06 -25.11
N GLU A 400 0.72 5.54 -24.18
CA GLU A 400 0.90 5.39 -22.73
C GLU A 400 0.90 3.91 -22.35
N ALA A 401 -0.07 3.16 -22.88
CA ALA A 401 -0.19 1.73 -22.70
C ALA A 401 1.01 0.97 -23.27
N SER A 402 1.53 1.37 -24.43
CA SER A 402 2.72 0.78 -25.05
C SER A 402 4.00 1.09 -24.26
N MET A 403 4.08 2.28 -23.66
CA MET A 403 5.22 2.71 -22.83
C MET A 403 5.25 1.99 -21.49
N ILE A 404 4.18 2.12 -20.71
CA ILE A 404 4.11 1.57 -19.36
C ILE A 404 3.91 0.06 -19.41
N GLY A 405 3.15 -0.45 -20.40
CA GLY A 405 2.82 -1.86 -20.50
C GLY A 405 4.01 -2.80 -20.65
N ARG A 406 5.10 -2.33 -21.26
CA ARG A 406 6.36 -3.09 -21.39
C ARG A 406 7.19 -3.10 -20.10
N TRP A 407 6.84 -2.29 -19.10
CA TRP A 407 7.58 -2.23 -17.86
C TRP A 407 7.43 -3.50 -17.04
N VAL A 408 8.49 -3.75 -16.30
CA VAL A 408 8.62 -4.79 -15.31
C VAL A 408 8.23 -4.22 -13.94
N TYR A 409 7.32 -4.91 -13.27
CA TYR A 409 6.94 -4.61 -11.90
C TYR A 409 7.76 -5.43 -10.90
N ASP A 410 8.32 -4.73 -9.93
CA ASP A 410 9.10 -5.27 -8.81
C ASP A 410 8.19 -5.38 -7.57
N ASP A 411 7.77 -6.60 -7.25
CA ASP A 411 6.90 -6.87 -6.10
C ASP A 411 7.75 -6.96 -4.82
N PRO A 412 7.62 -5.98 -3.90
CA PRO A 412 8.50 -5.86 -2.74
C PRO A 412 8.37 -7.00 -1.72
N LEU A 413 7.41 -7.91 -1.88
CA LEU A 413 7.20 -9.06 -1.00
C LEU A 413 7.31 -10.41 -1.69
N ALA A 414 7.42 -10.46 -3.01
CA ALA A 414 7.56 -11.71 -3.74
C ALA A 414 9.03 -12.11 -3.85
N VAL A 415 9.33 -13.36 -3.52
CA VAL A 415 10.57 -14.02 -3.95
C VAL A 415 10.26 -14.61 -5.32
N GLY A 416 10.76 -14.01 -6.40
CA GLY A 416 10.47 -14.52 -7.73
C GLY A 416 10.84 -13.59 -8.89
N THR A 417 10.62 -14.12 -10.10
CA THR A 417 10.94 -13.42 -11.35
C THR A 417 10.04 -12.20 -11.53
N PRO A 418 10.61 -11.05 -11.92
CA PRO A 418 9.85 -9.84 -12.23
C PRO A 418 8.66 -10.10 -13.17
N ARG A 419 7.55 -9.37 -12.96
CA ARG A 419 6.32 -9.53 -13.75
C ARG A 419 6.13 -8.34 -14.68
N GLY A 420 5.94 -8.57 -15.98
CA GLY A 420 5.55 -7.49 -16.89
C GLY A 420 4.14 -6.97 -16.57
N LEU A 421 3.90 -5.66 -16.71
CA LEU A 421 2.57 -5.07 -16.51
C LEU A 421 1.56 -5.58 -17.55
N ILE A 422 2.03 -5.79 -18.78
CA ILE A 422 1.32 -6.49 -19.86
C ILE A 422 2.19 -7.66 -20.32
N LYS A 423 1.74 -8.90 -20.12
CA LYS A 423 2.37 -10.08 -20.73
C LYS A 423 1.51 -10.58 -21.89
N TYR A 424 2.05 -10.52 -23.10
CA TYR A 424 1.60 -11.34 -24.22
C TYR A 424 2.34 -12.67 -24.15
N ARG A 425 1.65 -13.78 -23.92
CA ARG A 425 2.22 -15.12 -24.09
C ARG A 425 1.27 -15.96 -24.92
N ASP A 426 1.82 -16.65 -25.90
CA ASP A 426 1.11 -17.56 -26.79
C ASP A 426 0.37 -18.63 -25.97
N GLY A 427 -0.96 -18.51 -25.89
CA GLY A 427 -1.86 -19.65 -25.71
C GLY A 427 -2.18 -20.19 -24.31
N ALA A 428 -1.76 -19.58 -23.19
CA ALA A 428 -2.19 -20.04 -21.86
C ALA A 428 -2.45 -18.90 -20.85
N GLU A 429 -3.38 -19.17 -19.93
CA GLU A 429 -4.03 -18.32 -18.92
C GLU A 429 -3.38 -16.98 -18.54
N ARG A 430 -4.19 -15.92 -18.63
CA ARG A 430 -3.80 -14.51 -18.54
C ARG A 430 -3.65 -14.07 -17.07
N SER A 431 -2.44 -13.68 -16.64
CA SER A 431 -2.29 -12.71 -15.55
C SER A 431 -1.75 -11.41 -16.12
N VAL A 432 -2.67 -10.53 -16.53
CA VAL A 432 -2.33 -9.15 -16.94
C VAL A 432 -2.53 -8.29 -15.70
N LEU A 433 -1.46 -7.64 -15.22
CA LEU A 433 -1.54 -6.74 -14.07
C LEU A 433 -2.26 -5.43 -14.44
N TRP A 434 -2.28 -5.09 -15.74
CA TRP A 434 -3.01 -3.95 -16.27
C TRP A 434 -3.86 -4.28 -17.51
N PRO A 435 -5.05 -4.89 -17.32
CA PRO A 435 -5.90 -5.34 -18.42
C PRO A 435 -6.28 -4.24 -19.42
N GLN A 436 -6.54 -3.02 -18.93
CA GLN A 436 -6.93 -1.88 -19.75
C GLN A 436 -5.78 -1.39 -20.63
N GLY A 437 -4.56 -1.37 -20.11
CA GLY A 437 -3.36 -1.09 -20.91
C GLY A 437 -3.22 -2.11 -22.05
N ALA A 438 -3.45 -3.40 -21.79
CA ALA A 438 -3.35 -4.43 -22.83
C ALA A 438 -4.36 -4.22 -23.98
N MET A 439 -5.57 -3.76 -23.66
CA MET A 439 -6.58 -3.43 -24.69
C MET A 439 -6.17 -2.21 -25.51
N ALA A 440 -5.75 -1.12 -24.87
CA ALA A 440 -5.34 0.11 -25.55
C ALA A 440 -4.10 -0.10 -26.45
N ALA A 441 -3.09 -0.84 -25.97
CA ALA A 441 -1.90 -1.16 -26.74
C ALA A 441 -2.22 -1.96 -28.02
N SER A 442 -3.19 -2.87 -27.95
CA SER A 442 -3.60 -3.69 -29.10
C SER A 442 -4.31 -2.88 -30.20
N GLN A 443 -5.06 -1.84 -29.83
CA GLN A 443 -5.78 -0.98 -30.78
C GLN A 443 -4.80 -0.15 -31.61
N GLY A 444 -3.74 0.41 -30.98
CA GLY A 444 -2.72 1.19 -31.69
C GLY A 444 -1.82 0.39 -32.64
N MET A 445 -1.74 -0.94 -32.48
CA MET A 445 -0.98 -1.82 -33.40
C MET A 445 -1.76 -2.13 -34.69
N GLY A 446 -3.09 -2.19 -34.63
CA GLY A 446 -3.93 -2.46 -35.80
C GLY A 446 -3.87 -1.33 -36.83
N GLU A 447 -3.89 -0.08 -36.36
CA GLU A 447 -3.93 1.10 -37.22
C GLU A 447 -2.63 1.36 -38.00
N ARG A 448 -1.47 0.88 -37.51
CA ARG A 448 -0.16 1.08 -38.19
C ARG A 448 0.12 0.10 -39.33
N ASN A 449 -0.63 -1.00 -39.42
CA ASN A 449 -0.45 -1.97 -40.50
C ASN A 449 -1.33 -1.67 -41.73
N ASP A 450 -2.28 -0.74 -41.60
CA ASP A 450 -3.21 -0.35 -42.67
C ASP A 450 -2.85 0.99 -43.36
N SER A 451 -1.69 1.57 -43.00
CA SER A 451 -1.10 2.79 -43.58
C SER A 451 0.25 2.49 -44.22
#